data_AF-A0A816GHV2-F1
#
_entry.id   AF-A0A816GHV2-F1
#
_cell.length_a   1.000
_cell.length_b   1.000
_cell.length_c   1.000
_cell.angle_alpha   90.00
_cell.angle_beta   90.00
_cell.angle_gamma   90.00
#
_symmetry.space_group_name_H-M   'P 1'
#
loop_
_entity.id
_entity.type
_entity.pdbx_description
1 polymer ?
#
loop_
_entity_poly.entity_id
_entity_poly.type
_entity_poly.pdbx_seq_one_letter_code
_entity_poly.pdbx_strand_id
1 'polypeptide(L)'
;MMIVARELPHLLSDDDLDQLSAEWRLYENETIPNECVKDAHSRYHADQEKMQRLINEKEEAESAAKLLKDRELLLIEKEQKLIDERNVLQRELDNASKMLDEGNSRLEAAVATKNFGDIEVAQLLIGGANKKLDALKTQLNDNSEQMNQLRKKVKK
;
A
#
# COMPACT_ATOMS: atom_id res chain seq x y z
N MET A 1 51.70 14.89 -33.09
CA MET A 1 51.43 13.85 -32.07
C MET A 1 52.52 12.77 -32.03
N MET A 2 53.11 12.34 -33.17
CA MET A 2 54.21 11.34 -33.18
C MET A 2 55.51 11.74 -32.46
N ILE A 3 55.82 13.05 -32.36
CA ILE A 3 57.01 13.53 -31.63
C ILE A 3 56.93 13.14 -30.14
N VAL A 4 55.73 13.09 -29.56
CA VAL A 4 55.54 12.75 -28.13
C VAL A 4 55.68 11.24 -27.87
N ALA A 5 55.40 10.39 -28.87
CA ALA A 5 55.45 8.94 -28.71
C ALA A 5 56.87 8.36 -28.79
N ARG A 6 57.77 8.98 -29.58
CA ARG A 6 59.20 8.60 -29.66
C ARG A 6 60.00 8.92 -28.38
N GLU A 7 59.46 9.79 -27.52
CA GLU A 7 60.04 10.12 -26.21
C GLU A 7 59.68 9.07 -25.13
N LEU A 8 58.90 8.03 -25.47
CA LEU A 8 58.49 6.95 -24.55
C LEU A 8 58.86 5.55 -25.09
N PRO A 9 60.15 5.24 -25.23
CA PRO A 9 60.64 4.02 -25.91
C PRO A 9 60.34 2.70 -25.17
N HIS A 10 59.79 2.77 -23.96
CA HIS A 10 59.42 1.59 -23.16
C HIS A 10 58.04 1.03 -23.51
N LEU A 11 57.22 1.79 -24.24
CA LEU A 11 55.84 1.43 -24.56
C LEU A 11 55.71 0.88 -25.99
N LEU A 12 56.48 1.41 -26.93
CA LEU A 12 56.51 0.98 -28.34
C LEU A 12 57.94 1.11 -28.85
N SER A 13 58.42 0.14 -29.63
CA SER A 13 59.71 0.26 -30.31
C SER A 13 59.61 1.27 -31.46
N ASP A 14 60.76 1.78 -31.92
CA ASP A 14 60.80 2.71 -33.07
C ASP A 14 60.20 2.06 -34.33
N ASP A 15 60.42 0.76 -34.52
CA ASP A 15 59.83 -0.02 -35.62
C ASP A 15 58.30 -0.12 -35.49
N ASP A 16 57.77 -0.31 -34.27
CA ASP A 16 56.32 -0.32 -34.01
C ASP A 16 55.70 1.06 -34.28
N LEU A 17 56.41 2.14 -33.93
CA LEU A 17 55.95 3.51 -34.18
C LEU A 17 55.94 3.86 -35.67
N ASP A 18 56.93 3.39 -36.41
CA ASP A 18 57.00 3.58 -37.87
C ASP A 18 55.96 2.72 -38.59
N GLN A 19 55.70 1.51 -38.12
CA GLN A 19 54.60 0.67 -38.61
C GLN A 19 53.23 1.32 -38.31
N LEU A 20 52.99 1.77 -37.09
CA LEU A 20 51.75 2.43 -36.70
C LEU A 20 51.55 3.73 -37.50
N SER A 21 52.63 4.48 -37.77
CA SER A 21 52.60 5.66 -38.63
C SER A 21 52.22 5.33 -40.07
N ALA A 22 52.81 4.27 -40.62
CA ALA A 22 52.50 3.79 -41.96
C ALA A 22 51.04 3.33 -42.04
N GLU A 23 50.56 2.58 -41.06
CA GLU A 23 49.16 2.16 -40.95
C GLU A 23 48.22 3.36 -40.83
N TRP A 24 48.51 4.33 -39.95
CA TRP A 24 47.72 5.55 -39.82
C TRP A 24 47.66 6.35 -41.13
N ARG A 25 48.74 6.43 -41.89
CA ARG A 25 48.76 7.09 -43.21
C ARG A 25 47.87 6.40 -44.24
N LEU A 26 47.67 5.08 -44.14
CA LEU A 26 46.72 4.38 -45.01
C LEU A 26 45.29 4.85 -44.74
N TYR A 27 44.97 5.12 -43.48
CA TYR A 27 43.65 5.59 -43.04
C TYR A 27 43.49 7.12 -43.03
N GLU A 28 44.58 7.89 -43.18
CA GLU A 28 44.60 9.36 -43.07
C GLU A 28 43.68 10.06 -44.10
N ASN A 29 43.48 9.43 -45.26
CA ASN A 29 42.59 9.92 -46.32
C ASN A 29 41.30 9.08 -46.46
N GLU A 30 41.11 8.06 -45.61
CA GLU A 30 39.87 7.30 -45.62
C GLU A 30 38.76 8.13 -44.99
N THR A 31 37.81 8.56 -45.82
CA THR A 31 36.63 9.25 -45.34
C THR A 31 35.71 8.21 -44.73
N ILE A 32 35.50 8.24 -43.41
CA ILE A 32 34.47 7.41 -42.77
C ILE A 32 33.16 7.67 -43.51
N PRO A 33 32.50 6.64 -44.08
CA PRO A 33 31.27 6.85 -44.81
C PRO A 33 30.27 7.58 -43.93
N ASN A 34 29.74 8.70 -44.41
CA ASN A 34 28.74 9.48 -43.68
C ASN A 34 27.53 8.64 -43.24
N GLU A 35 27.24 7.54 -43.94
CA GLU A 35 26.21 6.56 -43.58
C GLU A 35 26.52 5.86 -42.25
N CYS A 36 27.78 5.48 -42.00
CA CYS A 36 28.19 4.83 -40.75
C CYS A 36 28.01 5.76 -39.54
N VAL A 37 28.32 7.05 -39.70
CA VAL A 37 28.14 8.06 -38.65
C VAL A 37 26.64 8.33 -38.41
N LYS A 38 25.85 8.44 -39.48
CA LYS A 38 24.40 8.62 -39.39
C LYS A 38 23.70 7.42 -38.72
N ASP A 39 24.10 6.20 -39.06
CA ASP A 39 23.55 4.98 -38.45
C ASP A 39 23.89 4.92 -36.94
N ALA A 40 25.14 5.18 -36.57
CA ALA A 40 25.56 5.22 -35.18
C ALA A 40 24.79 6.27 -34.37
N HIS A 41 24.61 7.48 -34.91
CA HIS A 41 23.78 8.52 -34.27
C HIS A 41 22.31 8.10 -34.17
N SER A 42 21.73 7.51 -35.21
CA SER A 42 20.34 7.04 -35.19
C SER A 42 20.12 5.98 -34.12
N ARG A 43 21.05 5.02 -34.00
CA ARG A 43 21.00 3.98 -32.96
C ARG A 43 21.15 4.58 -31.56
N TYR A 44 22.07 5.52 -31.37
CA TYR A 44 22.23 6.23 -30.09
C TYR A 44 20.95 6.99 -29.70
N HIS A 45 20.32 7.69 -30.63
CA HIS A 45 19.05 8.39 -30.38
C HIS A 45 17.92 7.40 -30.04
N ALA A 46 17.83 6.28 -30.77
CA ALA A 46 16.84 5.24 -30.48
C ALA A 46 17.04 4.61 -29.09
N ASP A 47 18.29 4.39 -28.68
CA ASP A 47 18.63 3.88 -27.34
C ASP A 47 18.31 4.91 -26.24
N GLN A 48 18.55 6.20 -26.49
CA GLN A 48 18.15 7.30 -25.59
C GLN A 48 16.62 7.34 -25.41
N GLU A 49 15.86 7.29 -26.51
CA GLU A 49 14.40 7.25 -26.46
C GLU A 49 13.87 5.99 -25.76
N LYS A 50 14.54 4.85 -25.94
CA LYS A 50 14.20 3.61 -25.25
C LYS A 50 14.48 3.72 -23.76
N MET A 51 15.62 4.27 -23.35
CA MET A 51 15.91 4.52 -21.92
C MET A 51 14.89 5.46 -21.30
N GLN A 52 14.56 6.56 -21.98
CA GLN A 52 13.58 7.50 -21.45
C GLN A 52 12.20 6.85 -21.27
N ARG A 53 11.78 6.00 -22.20
CA ARG A 53 10.54 5.22 -22.05
C ARG A 53 10.59 4.31 -20.82
N LEU A 54 11.68 3.58 -20.62
CA LEU A 54 11.84 2.71 -19.46
C LEU A 54 11.84 3.47 -18.13
N ILE A 55 12.43 4.68 -18.09
CA ILE A 55 12.38 5.55 -16.91
C ILE A 55 10.95 5.96 -16.61
N ASN A 56 10.22 6.46 -17.62
CA ASN A 56 8.83 6.88 -17.45
C ASN A 56 7.94 5.71 -17.00
N GLU A 57 8.07 4.54 -17.63
CA GLU A 57 7.33 3.32 -17.25
C GLU A 57 7.61 2.92 -15.79
N LYS A 58 8.87 3.03 -15.36
CA LYS A 58 9.26 2.74 -13.98
C LYS A 58 8.66 3.74 -13.00
N GLU A 59 8.71 5.04 -13.31
CA GLU A 59 8.12 6.09 -12.46
C GLU A 59 6.60 5.94 -12.35
N GLU A 60 5.92 5.61 -13.45
CA GLU A 60 4.49 5.32 -13.46
C GLU A 60 4.16 4.08 -12.61
N ALA A 61 4.95 3.01 -12.73
CA ALA A 61 4.78 1.79 -11.95
C ALA A 61 5.02 2.04 -10.45
N GLU A 62 6.04 2.81 -10.08
CA GLU A 62 6.33 3.20 -8.68
C GLU A 62 5.21 4.06 -8.10
N SER A 63 4.69 5.02 -8.88
CA SER A 63 3.55 5.84 -8.49
C SER A 63 2.29 5.00 -8.24
N ALA A 64 1.99 4.08 -9.16
CA ALA A 64 0.86 3.15 -9.01
C ALA A 64 1.03 2.23 -7.80
N ALA A 65 2.23 1.68 -7.57
CA ALA A 65 2.54 0.85 -6.42
C ALA A 65 2.38 1.60 -5.10
N LYS A 66 2.81 2.88 -5.05
CA LYS A 66 2.61 3.74 -3.89
C LYS A 66 1.14 3.98 -3.58
N LEU A 67 0.34 4.29 -4.61
CA LEU A 67 -1.12 4.48 -4.45
C LEU A 67 -1.82 3.22 -3.93
N LEU A 68 -1.39 2.04 -4.40
CA LEU A 68 -1.91 0.76 -3.89
C LEU A 68 -1.56 0.56 -2.42
N LYS A 69 -0.31 0.82 -2.03
CA LYS A 69 0.15 0.70 -0.64
C LYS A 69 -0.59 1.66 0.30
N ASP A 70 -0.79 2.91 -0.12
CA ASP A 70 -1.54 3.91 0.66
C ASP A 70 -3.01 3.49 0.82
N ARG A 71 -3.60 2.92 -0.23
CA ARG A 71 -4.96 2.36 -0.18
C ARG A 71 -5.06 1.17 0.77
N GLU A 72 -4.09 0.26 0.77
CA GLU A 72 -4.04 -0.88 1.70
C GLU A 72 -3.97 -0.40 3.15
N LEU A 73 -3.13 0.58 3.45
CA LEU A 73 -3.01 1.17 4.79
C LEU A 73 -4.35 1.75 5.27
N LEU A 74 -5.04 2.51 4.41
CA LEU A 74 -6.36 3.06 4.72
C LEU A 74 -7.41 1.98 4.97
N LEU A 75 -7.32 0.82 4.31
CA LEU A 75 -8.24 -0.30 4.54
C LEU A 75 -7.95 -0.98 5.89
N ILE A 76 -6.67 -1.14 6.25
CA ILE A 76 -6.25 -1.69 7.54
C ILE A 76 -6.73 -0.80 8.69
N GLU A 77 -6.53 0.52 8.58
CA GLU A 77 -7.01 1.48 9.60
C GLU A 77 -8.53 1.44 9.78
N LYS A 78 -9.28 1.30 8.66
CA LYS A 78 -10.74 1.16 8.72
C LYS A 78 -11.16 -0.15 9.37
N GLU A 79 -10.47 -1.25 9.11
CA GLU A 79 -10.77 -2.54 9.76
C GLU A 79 -10.53 -2.45 11.27
N GLN A 80 -9.42 -1.82 11.69
CA GLN A 80 -9.12 -1.65 13.10
C GLN A 80 -10.19 -0.84 13.83
N LYS A 81 -10.66 0.27 13.23
CA LYS A 81 -11.75 1.08 13.81
C LYS A 81 -13.03 0.27 14.00
N LEU A 82 -13.41 -0.55 13.01
CA LEU A 82 -14.59 -1.41 13.12
C LEU A 82 -14.45 -2.46 14.22
N ILE A 83 -13.24 -3.02 14.40
CA ILE A 83 -12.93 -3.96 15.49
C ILE A 83 -13.08 -3.26 16.85
N ASP A 84 -12.53 -2.05 17.00
CA ASP A 84 -12.60 -1.30 18.25
C ASP A 84 -14.04 -0.93 18.60
N GLU A 85 -14.82 -0.48 17.61
CA GLU A 85 -16.26 -0.24 17.75
C GLU A 85 -17.00 -1.50 18.18
N ARG A 86 -16.73 -2.65 17.55
CA ARG A 86 -17.35 -3.93 17.93
C ARG A 86 -17.04 -4.28 19.38
N ASN A 87 -15.81 -4.07 19.85
CA ASN A 87 -15.41 -4.34 21.23
C ASN A 87 -16.13 -3.42 22.23
N VAL A 88 -16.40 -2.17 21.85
CA VAL A 88 -17.23 -1.26 22.66
C VAL A 88 -18.67 -1.78 22.70
N LEU A 89 -19.27 -2.06 21.54
CA LEU A 89 -20.64 -2.56 21.44
C LEU A 89 -20.86 -3.86 22.23
N GLN A 90 -19.88 -4.77 22.19
CA GLN A 90 -19.94 -6.03 22.94
C GLN A 90 -19.93 -5.79 24.45
N ARG A 91 -19.09 -4.88 24.94
CA ARG A 91 -19.08 -4.51 26.37
C ARG A 91 -20.40 -3.86 26.79
N GLU A 92 -20.99 -3.04 25.93
CA GLU A 92 -22.31 -2.45 26.21
C GLU A 92 -23.43 -3.50 26.20
N LEU A 93 -23.34 -4.51 25.34
CA LEU A 93 -24.27 -5.64 25.29
C LEU A 93 -24.21 -6.44 26.59
N ASP A 94 -23.01 -6.73 27.08
CA ASP A 94 -22.80 -7.45 28.33
C ASP A 94 -23.35 -6.65 29.52
N ASN A 95 -23.17 -5.32 29.52
CA ASN A 95 -23.73 -4.44 30.56
C ASN A 95 -25.26 -4.38 30.51
N ALA A 96 -25.86 -4.28 29.32
CA ALA A 96 -27.30 -4.30 29.15
C ALA A 96 -27.91 -5.66 29.57
N SER A 97 -27.19 -6.75 29.33
CA SER A 97 -27.58 -8.10 29.79
C SER A 97 -27.57 -8.18 31.32
N LYS A 98 -26.54 -7.65 31.99
CA LYS A 98 -26.51 -7.57 33.46
C LYS A 98 -27.66 -6.73 34.03
N MET A 99 -28.00 -5.62 33.39
CA MET A 99 -29.17 -4.80 33.80
C MET A 99 -30.48 -5.58 33.68
N LEU A 100 -30.61 -6.43 32.65
CA LEU A 100 -31.77 -7.30 32.47
C LEU A 100 -31.83 -8.36 33.58
N ASP A 101 -30.71 -9.00 33.90
CA ASP A 101 -30.62 -10.02 34.96
C ASP A 101 -30.93 -9.42 36.34
N GLU A 102 -30.43 -8.22 36.62
CA GLU A 102 -30.75 -7.47 37.85
C GLU A 102 -32.22 -7.09 37.91
N GLY A 103 -32.79 -6.60 36.80
CA GLY A 103 -34.21 -6.30 36.69
C GLY A 103 -35.08 -7.53 36.96
N ASN A 104 -34.73 -8.69 36.38
CA ASN A 104 -35.43 -9.95 36.62
C ASN A 104 -35.32 -10.40 38.08
N SER A 105 -34.12 -10.37 38.64
CA SER A 105 -33.87 -10.75 40.06
C SER A 105 -34.68 -9.87 41.01
N ARG A 106 -34.73 -8.56 40.75
CA ARG A 106 -35.50 -7.61 41.55
C ARG A 106 -37.01 -7.83 41.39
N LEU A 107 -37.47 -8.14 40.17
CA LEU A 107 -38.87 -8.45 39.91
C LEU A 107 -39.31 -9.69 40.70
N GLU A 108 -38.52 -10.76 40.67
CA GLU A 108 -38.79 -11.99 41.43
C GLU A 108 -38.91 -11.73 42.94
N ALA A 109 -37.96 -10.98 43.50
CA ALA A 109 -37.98 -10.60 44.91
C ALA A 109 -39.20 -9.72 45.28
N ALA A 110 -39.53 -8.75 44.43
CA ALA A 110 -40.66 -7.85 44.62
C ALA A 110 -42.01 -8.59 44.55
N VAL A 111 -42.13 -9.56 43.63
CA VAL A 111 -43.31 -10.44 43.53
C VAL A 111 -43.45 -11.32 44.78
N ALA A 112 -42.36 -11.93 45.26
CA ALA A 112 -42.36 -12.76 46.46
C ALA A 112 -42.79 -11.98 47.72
N THR A 113 -42.39 -10.71 47.81
CA THR A 113 -42.71 -9.82 48.94
C THR A 113 -43.99 -9.00 48.75
N LYS A 114 -44.66 -9.12 47.58
CA LYS A 114 -45.83 -8.31 47.18
C LYS A 114 -45.56 -6.80 47.23
N ASN A 115 -44.32 -6.38 46.97
CA ASN A 115 -43.96 -4.96 46.90
C ASN A 115 -44.23 -4.41 45.48
N PHE A 116 -45.44 -3.88 45.26
CA PHE A 116 -45.86 -3.38 43.96
C PHE A 116 -45.03 -2.19 43.44
N GLY A 117 -44.49 -1.36 44.33
CA GLY A 117 -43.61 -0.26 43.91
C GLY A 117 -42.31 -0.77 43.30
N ASP A 118 -41.71 -1.81 43.91
CA ASP A 118 -40.50 -2.43 43.36
C ASP A 118 -40.77 -3.23 42.08
N ILE A 119 -41.98 -3.79 41.91
CA ILE A 119 -42.39 -4.43 40.65
C ILE A 119 -42.34 -3.43 39.49
N GLU A 120 -42.89 -2.22 39.68
CA GLU A 120 -42.89 -1.18 38.64
C GLU A 120 -41.46 -0.74 38.29
N VAL A 121 -40.59 -0.53 39.29
CA VAL A 121 -39.19 -0.17 39.07
C VAL A 121 -38.44 -1.28 38.32
N ALA A 122 -38.65 -2.55 38.69
CA ALA A 122 -38.03 -3.68 38.03
C ALA A 122 -38.49 -3.82 36.56
N GLN A 123 -39.78 -3.62 36.29
CA GLN A 123 -40.32 -3.62 34.93
C GLN A 123 -39.75 -2.49 34.06
N LEU A 124 -39.58 -1.29 34.62
CA LEU A 124 -38.91 -0.17 33.93
C LEU A 124 -37.47 -0.51 33.59
N LEU A 125 -36.73 -1.14 34.50
CA LEU A 125 -35.35 -1.58 34.27
C LEU A 125 -35.26 -2.63 33.16
N ILE A 126 -36.11 -3.66 33.20
CA ILE A 126 -36.20 -4.70 32.16
C ILE A 126 -36.56 -4.07 30.81
N GLY A 127 -37.56 -3.19 30.77
CA GLY A 127 -37.99 -2.51 29.56
C GLY A 127 -36.90 -1.64 28.95
N GLY A 128 -36.14 -0.90 29.77
CA GLY A 128 -34.98 -0.13 29.35
C GLY A 128 -33.85 -1.01 28.82
N ALA A 129 -33.53 -2.09 29.53
CA ALA A 129 -32.49 -3.05 29.13
C ALA A 129 -32.81 -3.71 27.79
N ASN A 130 -34.06 -4.17 27.58
CA ASN A 130 -34.49 -4.76 26.31
C ASN A 130 -34.36 -3.80 25.13
N LYS A 131 -34.84 -2.55 25.28
CA LYS A 131 -34.68 -1.53 24.23
C LYS A 131 -33.21 -1.30 23.87
N LYS A 132 -32.33 -1.27 24.88
CA LYS A 132 -30.89 -1.11 24.67
C LYS A 132 -30.28 -2.32 23.97
N LEU A 133 -30.66 -3.55 24.35
CA LEU A 133 -30.22 -4.78 23.70
C LEU A 133 -30.61 -4.82 22.21
N ASP A 134 -31.82 -4.40 21.86
CA ASP A 134 -32.28 -4.40 20.47
C ASP A 134 -31.51 -3.37 19.62
N ALA A 135 -31.25 -2.19 20.17
CA ALA A 135 -30.43 -1.17 19.52
C ALA A 135 -28.98 -1.67 19.31
N LEU A 136 -28.37 -2.27 20.34
CA LEU A 136 -27.01 -2.80 20.27
C LEU A 136 -26.88 -3.97 19.30
N LYS A 137 -27.88 -4.87 19.23
CA LYS A 137 -27.91 -5.95 18.24
C LYS A 137 -27.94 -5.40 16.81
N THR A 138 -28.72 -4.34 16.57
CA THR A 138 -28.78 -3.67 15.26
C THR A 138 -27.42 -3.08 14.90
N GLN A 139 -26.80 -2.34 15.83
CA GLN A 139 -25.47 -1.76 15.61
C GLN A 139 -24.37 -2.81 15.38
N LEU A 140 -24.41 -3.94 16.10
CA LEU A 140 -23.48 -5.06 15.90
C LEU A 140 -23.65 -5.72 14.53
N ASN A 141 -24.88 -5.84 14.05
CA ASN A 141 -25.16 -6.34 12.70
C ASN A 141 -24.63 -5.37 11.64
N ASP A 142 -24.88 -4.07 11.78
CA ASP A 142 -24.39 -3.05 10.86
C ASP A 142 -22.85 -3.04 10.80
N ASN A 143 -22.19 -3.07 11.96
CA ASN A 143 -20.73 -3.16 12.06
C ASN A 143 -20.20 -4.44 11.39
N SER A 144 -20.86 -5.58 11.61
CA SER A 144 -20.51 -6.86 10.96
C SER A 144 -20.68 -6.79 9.44
N GLU A 145 -21.72 -6.13 8.94
CA GLU A 145 -21.92 -5.92 7.51
C GLU A 145 -20.83 -5.03 6.93
N GLN A 146 -20.49 -3.92 7.59
CA GLN A 146 -19.41 -3.02 7.17
C GLN A 146 -18.06 -3.76 7.11
N MET A 147 -17.74 -4.60 8.10
CA MET A 147 -16.54 -5.45 8.05
C MET A 147 -16.56 -6.41 6.87
N ASN A 148 -17.69 -7.07 6.60
CA ASN A 148 -17.82 -7.98 5.47
C ASN A 148 -17.66 -7.26 4.12
N GLN A 149 -18.22 -6.06 3.98
CA GLN A 149 -18.05 -5.23 2.80
C GLN A 149 -16.60 -4.79 2.62
N LEU A 150 -15.91 -4.42 3.71
CA LEU A 150 -14.50 -4.04 3.69
C LEU A 150 -13.60 -5.21 3.25
N ARG A 151 -13.81 -6.40 3.81
CA ARG A 151 -13.06 -7.62 3.45
C ARG A 151 -13.26 -8.03 2.00
N LYS A 152 -14.44 -7.80 1.42
CA LYS A 152 -14.68 -7.99 -0.02
C LYS A 152 -13.87 -7.02 -0.88
N LYS A 153 -13.61 -5.80 -0.39
CA LYS A 153 -12.79 -4.79 -1.10
C LYS A 153 -11.29 -5.06 -0.99
N VAL A 154 -10.84 -5.79 0.04
CA VAL A 154 -9.44 -6.21 0.20
C VAL A 154 -9.11 -7.41 -0.70
N LYS A 155 -10.09 -8.29 -0.97
CA LYS A 155 -9.90 -9.49 -1.81
C LYS A 155 -10.01 -9.24 -3.32
N LYS A 156 -10.31 -8.01 -3.77
CA LYS A 156 -10.44 -7.62 -5.18
C LYS A 156 -9.30 -6.70 -5.56
#